data_AF-D2JBY9-F1
#
_entry.id   AF-D2JBY9-F1
#
_cell.length_a   1.000
_cell.length_b   1.000
_cell.length_c   1.000
_cell.angle_alpha   90.00
_cell.angle_beta   90.00
_cell.angle_gamma   90.00
#
_symmetry.space_group_name_H-M   'P 1'
#
loop_
_entity.id
_entity.type
_entity.pdbx_description
1 polymer ?
#
loop_
_entity_poly.entity_id
_entity_poly.type
_entity_poly.pdbx_seq_one_letter_code
_entity_poly.pdbx_strand_id
1 'polypeptide(L)'
;MDDLKDQEFHKSIEDFLKTLNKMGINMEEVSKQSDISKHSLSDWRNGKSIPKRKNLKKLRDYASDLLNTGVLHIELKREFRYPIIEFYERIHLYLQEMITDGESEKEIMKLHEGNPRAQEVLEPFLELNLFKSFINPSMQYKHIDGKPKIDRELKNKYKPNFIENINNLIEFIDETSKYESTDICQSPLFPDKLVRRQVEEFCRNIPREEYFDVTHKIASVGEQWLQYHLNVSKKQINSWRRGIDLPSDENLQNLKTLLGYQSDGAFLFTNLPIKIFYICFYLV
;
A
#
# COMPACT_ATOMS: atom_id res chain seq x y z
N MET A 1 17.90 15.02 -10.72
CA MET A 1 16.50 14.89 -10.30
C MET A 1 16.44 14.56 -8.80
N ASP A 2 17.41 13.80 -8.27
CA ASP A 2 17.57 13.53 -6.83
C ASP A 2 17.85 14.76 -5.95
N ASP A 3 18.71 15.69 -6.39
CA ASP A 3 19.07 16.87 -5.57
C ASP A 3 17.86 17.74 -5.16
N LEU A 4 16.83 17.82 -6.01
CA LEU A 4 15.62 18.59 -5.71
C LEU A 4 14.74 17.87 -4.67
N LYS A 5 14.63 16.54 -4.77
CA LYS A 5 13.92 15.69 -3.79
C LYS A 5 14.59 15.77 -2.43
N ASP A 6 15.92 15.71 -2.38
CA ASP A 6 16.67 15.80 -1.13
C ASP A 6 16.56 17.19 -0.48
N GLN A 7 16.57 18.27 -1.28
CA GLN A 7 16.31 19.61 -0.76
C GLN A 7 14.90 19.76 -0.18
N GLU A 8 13.88 19.26 -0.87
CA GLU A 8 12.51 19.26 -0.35
C GLU A 8 12.37 18.42 0.92
N PHE A 9 13.10 17.31 1.01
CA PHE A 9 13.17 16.45 2.19
C PHE A 9 13.79 17.17 3.39
N HIS A 10 14.96 17.77 3.23
CA HIS A 10 15.63 18.50 4.31
C HIS A 10 14.79 19.67 4.82
N LYS A 11 14.13 20.37 3.90
CA LYS A 11 13.18 21.44 4.21
C LYS A 11 11.98 20.93 5.01
N SER A 12 11.42 19.77 4.65
CA SER A 12 10.34 19.13 5.40
C SER A 12 10.72 18.89 6.87
N ILE A 13 11.95 18.40 7.12
CA ILE A 13 12.46 18.22 8.49
C ILE A 13 12.61 19.58 9.20
N GLU A 14 13.16 20.59 8.52
CA GLU A 14 13.33 21.92 9.10
C GLU A 14 11.98 22.55 9.50
N ASP A 15 10.99 22.50 8.62
CA ASP A 15 9.67 23.10 8.83
C ASP A 15 8.90 22.36 9.94
N PHE A 16 9.04 21.04 10.04
CA PHE A 16 8.53 20.26 11.17
C PHE A 16 9.15 20.70 12.49
N LEU A 17 10.49 20.76 12.59
CA LEU A 17 11.17 21.18 13.81
C LEU A 17 10.83 22.64 14.20
N LYS A 18 10.64 23.54 13.21
CA LYS A 18 10.15 24.91 13.45
C LYS A 18 8.72 24.90 14.01
N THR A 19 7.85 24.04 13.49
CA THR A 19 6.48 23.89 13.97
C THR A 19 6.47 23.43 15.42
N LEU A 20 7.24 22.40 15.76
CA LEU A 20 7.40 21.93 17.13
C LEU A 20 7.92 23.02 18.07
N ASN A 21 8.91 23.80 17.64
CA ASN A 21 9.44 24.89 18.44
C ASN A 21 8.38 25.98 18.71
N LYS A 22 7.48 26.27 17.75
CA LYS A 22 6.34 27.17 17.97
C LYS A 22 5.33 26.62 18.96
N MET A 23 5.24 25.30 19.12
CA MET A 23 4.44 24.62 20.14
C MET A 23 5.14 24.56 21.52
N GLY A 24 6.37 25.07 21.63
CA GLY A 24 7.17 24.98 22.86
C GLY A 24 7.96 23.67 23.00
N ILE A 25 7.92 22.79 21.99
CA ILE A 25 8.70 21.55 21.95
C ILE A 25 10.06 21.86 21.32
N ASN A 26 11.10 21.96 22.15
CA ASN A 26 12.45 22.26 21.69
C ASN A 26 13.19 21.00 21.22
N MET A 27 14.37 21.18 20.61
CA MET A 27 15.17 20.08 20.05
C MET A 27 15.64 19.05 21.09
N GLU A 28 15.79 19.43 22.36
CA GLU A 28 16.09 18.46 23.43
C GLU A 28 14.91 17.52 23.68
N GLU A 29 13.70 18.07 23.74
CA GLU A 29 12.50 17.27 23.95
C GLU A 29 12.26 16.33 22.76
N VAL A 30 12.41 16.83 21.52
CA VAL A 30 12.33 15.99 20.32
C VAL A 30 13.38 14.88 20.39
N SER A 31 14.64 15.21 20.70
CA SER A 31 15.73 14.24 20.77
C SER A 31 15.42 13.10 21.74
N LYS A 32 14.89 13.45 22.92
CA LYS A 32 14.52 12.52 23.98
C LYS A 32 13.31 11.67 23.62
N GLN A 33 12.25 12.27 23.09
CA GLN A 33 11.00 11.57 22.77
C GLN A 33 11.12 10.69 21.53
N SER A 34 11.86 11.12 20.51
CA SER A 34 12.06 10.32 19.29
C SER A 34 13.22 9.33 19.39
N ASP A 35 14.03 9.39 20.44
CA ASP A 35 15.29 8.63 20.58
C ASP A 35 16.23 8.83 19.36
N ILE A 36 16.46 10.11 19.01
CA ILE A 36 17.34 10.56 17.93
C ILE A 36 18.25 11.64 18.47
N SER A 37 19.55 11.59 18.19
CA SER A 37 20.47 12.62 18.70
C SER A 37 20.17 14.01 18.12
N LYS A 38 20.33 15.08 18.93
CA LYS A 38 20.25 16.48 18.45
C LYS A 38 21.17 16.75 17.28
N HIS A 39 22.37 16.15 17.30
CA HIS A 39 23.36 16.35 16.25
C HIS A 39 22.83 15.82 14.91
N SER A 40 22.24 14.62 14.91
CA SER A 40 21.60 14.05 13.73
C SER A 40 20.43 14.91 13.22
N LEU A 41 19.52 15.34 14.10
CA LEU A 41 18.42 16.24 13.72
C LEU A 41 18.92 17.55 13.10
N SER A 42 19.99 18.11 13.68
CA SER A 42 20.63 19.31 13.17
C SER A 42 21.30 19.09 11.82
N ASP A 43 21.95 17.95 11.60
CA ASP A 43 22.59 17.67 10.32
C ASP A 43 21.56 17.44 9.22
N TRP A 44 20.46 16.73 9.50
CA TRP A 44 19.42 16.46 8.51
C TRP A 44 18.66 17.70 8.10
N ARG A 45 18.26 18.58 9.03
CA ARG A 45 17.56 19.83 8.64
C ARG A 45 18.44 20.78 7.81
N ASN A 46 19.76 20.67 7.93
CA ASN A 46 20.73 21.50 7.24
C ASN A 46 21.31 20.83 5.97
N GLY A 47 20.79 19.67 5.58
CA GLY A 47 21.25 18.95 4.39
C GLY A 47 22.67 18.37 4.48
N LYS A 48 23.21 18.17 5.69
CA LYS A 48 24.57 17.63 5.87
C LYS A 48 24.64 16.12 5.78
N SER A 49 23.53 15.42 6.01
CA SER A 49 23.42 13.97 5.87
C SER A 49 21.96 13.55 5.65
N ILE A 50 21.77 12.34 5.11
CA ILE A 50 20.47 11.70 4.95
C ILE A 50 20.28 10.72 6.14
N PRO A 51 19.11 10.73 6.82
CA PRO A 51 18.85 9.80 7.91
C PRO A 51 18.83 8.36 7.40
N LYS A 52 19.35 7.45 8.22
CA LYS A 52 19.08 6.02 8.03
C LYS A 52 17.58 5.75 8.23
N ARG A 53 17.03 4.84 7.43
CA ARG A 53 15.62 4.43 7.45
C ARG A 53 15.05 4.21 8.85
N LYS A 54 15.78 3.47 9.72
CA LYS A 54 15.40 3.24 11.12
C LYS A 54 15.15 4.53 11.91
N ASN A 55 16.03 5.53 11.75
CA ASN A 55 15.87 6.79 12.46
C ASN A 55 14.77 7.66 11.84
N LEU A 56 14.60 7.57 10.52
CA LEU A 56 13.52 8.27 9.85
C LEU A 56 12.14 7.71 10.26
N LYS A 57 12.02 6.38 10.42
CA LYS A 57 10.84 5.72 11.00
C LYS A 57 10.53 6.27 12.38
N LYS A 58 11.52 6.33 13.28
CA LYS A 58 11.33 6.93 14.62
C LYS A 58 10.79 8.35 14.56
N LEU A 59 11.29 9.18 13.64
CA LEU A 59 10.84 10.56 13.50
C LEU A 59 9.41 10.67 12.92
N ARG A 60 9.05 9.78 11.98
CA ARG A 60 7.67 9.66 11.47
C ARG A 60 6.73 9.18 12.57
N ASP A 61 7.11 8.15 13.32
CA ASP A 61 6.30 7.57 14.39
C ASP A 61 6.09 8.60 15.51
N TYR A 62 7.12 9.40 15.81
CA TYR A 62 6.98 10.56 16.70
C TYR A 62 5.94 11.57 16.21
N ALA A 63 5.93 11.90 14.91
CA ALA A 63 4.91 12.78 14.33
C ALA A 63 3.50 12.15 14.40
N SER A 64 3.39 10.84 14.15
CA SER A 64 2.14 10.08 14.31
C SER A 64 1.64 10.14 15.76
N ASP A 65 2.53 9.94 16.73
CA ASP A 65 2.20 10.01 18.15
C ASP A 65 1.72 11.40 18.51
N LEU A 66 2.33 12.47 18.00
CA LEU A 66 1.82 13.84 18.20
C LEU A 66 0.39 14.03 17.63
N LEU A 67 0.02 13.34 16.56
CA LEU A 67 -1.32 13.41 15.96
C LEU A 67 -2.37 12.57 16.69
N ASN A 68 -1.96 11.42 17.23
CA ASN A 68 -2.79 10.42 17.91
C ASN A 68 -2.87 10.63 19.42
N THR A 69 -1.94 11.39 19.99
CA THR A 69 -2.02 11.83 21.37
C THR A 69 -3.09 12.91 21.45
N GLY A 70 -4.25 12.54 21.99
CA GLY A 70 -4.86 13.40 22.98
C GLY A 70 -3.89 13.49 24.16
N VAL A 71 -2.76 14.19 24.01
CA VAL A 71 -1.81 14.42 25.10
C VAL A 71 -2.68 15.00 26.21
N LEU A 72 -2.77 14.31 27.35
CA LEU A 72 -3.35 14.91 28.54
C LEU A 72 -2.63 16.24 28.71
N HIS A 73 -3.35 17.34 28.45
CA HIS A 73 -2.91 18.75 28.50
C HIS A 73 -2.26 19.40 27.26
N ILE A 74 -2.28 18.81 26.05
CA ILE A 74 -1.97 19.54 24.80
C ILE A 74 -3.11 19.37 23.79
N GLU A 75 -4.00 20.36 23.71
CA GLU A 75 -4.89 20.49 22.56
C GLU A 75 -4.07 20.96 21.35
N LEU A 76 -3.87 20.06 20.39
CA LEU A 76 -3.13 20.37 19.18
C LEU A 76 -3.99 21.27 18.28
N LYS A 77 -3.74 22.58 18.32
CA LYS A 77 -4.46 23.58 17.51
C LYS A 77 -4.39 23.20 16.02
N ARG A 78 -5.44 23.52 15.27
CA ARG A 78 -5.53 23.26 13.81
C ARG A 78 -4.29 23.77 13.05
N GLU A 79 -3.75 24.92 13.46
CA GLU A 79 -2.56 25.55 12.86
C GLU A 79 -1.29 24.69 12.96
N PHE A 80 -1.19 23.80 13.96
CA PHE A 80 -0.06 22.88 14.12
C PHE A 80 -0.38 21.48 13.60
N ARG A 81 -1.65 21.09 13.58
CA ARG A 81 -2.07 19.77 13.09
C ARG A 81 -1.73 19.57 11.62
N TYR A 82 -2.05 20.56 10.78
CA TYR A 82 -1.83 20.43 9.34
C TYR A 82 -0.34 20.29 8.96
N PRO A 83 0.59 21.12 9.47
CA PRO A 83 2.02 20.93 9.19
C PRO A 83 2.57 19.58 9.67
N ILE A 84 2.06 19.04 10.79
CA ILE A 84 2.51 17.72 11.30
C ILE A 84 1.98 16.59 10.40
N ILE A 85 0.72 16.68 9.93
CA ILE A 85 0.18 15.73 8.93
C ILE A 85 1.02 15.79 7.65
N GLU A 86 1.28 16.99 7.13
CA GLU A 86 2.06 17.16 5.92
C GLU A 86 3.47 16.59 6.06
N PHE A 87 4.13 16.82 7.19
CA PHE A 87 5.42 16.20 7.50
C PHE A 87 5.31 14.68 7.55
N TYR A 88 4.34 14.13 8.30
CA TYR A 88 4.13 12.70 8.43
C TYR A 88 3.96 12.03 7.06
N GLU A 89 3.09 12.58 6.20
CA GLU A 89 2.88 12.07 4.85
C GLU A 89 4.16 12.11 4.01
N ARG A 90 4.85 13.25 3.98
CA ARG A 90 6.10 13.40 3.21
C ARG A 90 7.17 12.39 3.65
N ILE A 91 7.36 12.21 4.95
CA ILE A 91 8.32 11.25 5.47
C ILE A 91 7.86 9.81 5.21
N HIS A 92 6.55 9.53 5.30
CA HIS A 92 6.00 8.23 4.95
C HIS A 92 6.29 7.87 3.49
N LEU A 93 6.09 8.81 2.56
CA LEU A 93 6.42 8.63 1.14
C LEU A 93 7.93 8.44 0.91
N TYR A 94 8.76 9.25 1.58
CA TYR A 94 10.21 9.09 1.50
C TYR A 94 10.65 7.72 2.01
N LEU A 95 10.06 7.25 3.12
CA LEU A 95 10.27 5.90 3.63
C LEU A 95 9.82 4.84 2.63
N GLN A 96 8.73 5.01 1.90
CA GLN A 96 8.34 4.04 0.86
C GLN A 96 9.41 3.90 -0.22
N GLU A 97 10.14 4.97 -0.56
CA GLU A 97 11.16 4.96 -1.60
C GLU A 97 12.56 4.49 -1.12
N MET A 98 12.80 4.41 0.20
CA MET A 98 14.11 4.00 0.75
C MET A 98 14.31 2.48 0.71
N ILE A 99 15.48 2.01 0.24
CA ILE A 99 15.90 0.60 0.34
C ILE A 99 15.78 0.10 1.77
N THR A 100 15.17 -1.08 1.94
CA THR A 100 15.03 -1.70 3.26
C THR A 100 16.21 -2.64 3.48
N ASP A 101 17.09 -2.29 4.42
CA ASP A 101 18.20 -3.15 4.83
C ASP A 101 17.82 -3.77 6.19
N GLY A 102 17.58 -5.07 6.20
CA GLY A 102 17.26 -5.84 7.40
C GLY A 102 15.82 -5.72 7.94
N GLU A 103 14.86 -5.24 7.15
CA GLU A 103 13.43 -5.24 7.54
C GLU A 103 12.74 -6.57 7.19
N SER A 104 11.76 -6.95 8.01
CA SER A 104 10.95 -8.12 7.69
C SER A 104 9.98 -7.82 6.54
N GLU A 105 9.65 -8.85 5.74
CA GLU A 105 8.64 -8.76 4.67
C GLU A 105 7.33 -8.14 5.15
N LYS A 106 6.93 -8.47 6.39
CA LYS A 106 5.75 -7.92 7.06
C LYS A 106 5.81 -6.41 7.24
N GLU A 107 6.97 -5.87 7.61
CA GLU A 107 7.17 -4.44 7.80
C GLU A 107 7.22 -3.67 6.48
N ILE A 108 7.76 -4.31 5.43
CA ILE A 108 7.73 -3.77 4.06
C ILE A 108 6.27 -3.64 3.62
N MET A 109 5.48 -4.71 3.71
CA MET A 109 4.07 -4.69 3.31
C MET A 109 3.25 -3.64 4.06
N LYS A 110 3.39 -3.60 5.40
CA LYS A 110 2.67 -2.65 6.25
C LYS A 110 2.93 -1.18 5.88
N LEU A 111 4.09 -0.86 5.30
CA LEU A 111 4.39 0.51 4.89
C LEU A 111 3.60 0.96 3.65
N HIS A 112 3.09 0.01 2.87
CA HIS A 112 2.32 0.28 1.66
C HIS A 112 0.80 0.12 1.90
N GLU A 113 0.37 -0.14 3.14
CA GLU A 113 -1.04 -0.15 3.52
C GLU A 113 -1.59 1.27 3.73
N GLY A 114 -2.84 1.48 3.32
CA GLY A 114 -3.65 2.63 3.72
C GLY A 114 -3.16 3.97 3.20
N ASN A 115 -2.74 4.05 1.93
CA ASN A 115 -2.31 5.31 1.31
C ASN A 115 -3.51 6.29 1.15
N PRO A 116 -3.56 7.38 1.93
CA PRO A 116 -4.69 8.31 1.91
C PRO A 116 -4.83 9.03 0.56
N ARG A 117 -3.72 9.27 -0.14
CA ARG A 117 -3.72 9.94 -1.45
C ARG A 117 -4.28 9.04 -2.54
N ALA A 118 -3.98 7.75 -2.49
CA ALA A 118 -4.61 6.78 -3.38
C ALA A 118 -6.13 6.78 -3.19
N GLN A 119 -6.59 6.84 -1.94
CA GLN A 119 -8.01 6.91 -1.60
C GLN A 119 -8.68 8.19 -2.13
N GLU A 120 -8.10 9.37 -1.90
CA GLU A 120 -8.61 10.66 -2.40
C GLU A 120 -8.71 10.70 -3.94
N VAL A 121 -7.70 10.12 -4.63
CA VAL A 121 -7.69 10.07 -6.08
C VAL A 121 -8.78 9.14 -6.63
N LEU A 122 -9.11 8.06 -5.91
CA LEU A 122 -10.06 7.02 -6.36
C LEU A 122 -11.52 7.31 -6.02
N GLU A 123 -11.81 8.08 -4.96
CA GLU A 123 -13.18 8.41 -4.54
C GLU A 123 -14.06 8.90 -5.71
N PRO A 124 -13.62 9.85 -6.55
CA PRO A 124 -14.40 10.30 -7.71
C PRO A 124 -14.69 9.18 -8.73
N PHE A 125 -13.76 8.23 -8.93
CA PHE A 125 -13.97 7.13 -9.88
C PHE A 125 -15.02 6.12 -9.37
N LEU A 126 -15.08 5.93 -8.05
CA LEU A 126 -16.07 5.09 -7.38
C LEU A 126 -17.47 5.73 -7.43
N GLU A 127 -17.56 7.01 -7.09
CA GLU A 127 -18.82 7.78 -7.12
C GLU A 127 -19.43 7.82 -8.53
N LEU A 128 -18.59 7.96 -9.55
CA LEU A 128 -18.99 7.95 -10.95
C LEU A 128 -19.34 6.54 -11.47
N ASN A 129 -19.29 5.50 -10.63
CA ASN A 129 -19.53 4.11 -11.00
C ASN A 129 -18.69 3.64 -12.20
N LEU A 130 -17.54 4.26 -12.44
CA LEU A 130 -16.68 3.93 -13.59
C LEU A 130 -16.17 2.49 -13.49
N PHE A 131 -16.11 1.92 -12.28
CA PHE A 131 -15.74 0.53 -12.06
C PHE A 131 -16.89 -0.46 -12.27
N LYS A 132 -18.16 -0.02 -12.20
CA LYS A 132 -19.32 -0.85 -12.53
C LYS A 132 -19.39 -1.19 -14.03
N SER A 133 -18.74 -0.42 -14.91
CA SER A 133 -18.64 -0.82 -16.33
C SER A 133 -17.64 -1.95 -16.55
N PHE A 134 -16.68 -2.15 -15.63
CA PHE A 134 -15.72 -3.26 -15.68
C PHE A 134 -16.24 -4.50 -14.95
N ILE A 135 -17.12 -4.32 -13.97
CA ILE A 135 -17.82 -5.40 -13.25
C ILE A 135 -19.20 -5.58 -13.88
N ASN A 136 -19.35 -6.56 -14.77
CA ASN A 136 -20.61 -6.81 -15.46
C ASN A 136 -21.77 -7.01 -14.43
N PRO A 137 -22.80 -6.14 -14.42
CA PRO A 137 -23.96 -6.29 -13.51
C PRO A 137 -24.71 -7.61 -13.68
N SER A 138 -24.60 -8.25 -14.85
CA SER A 138 -25.19 -9.57 -15.10
C SER A 138 -24.38 -10.73 -14.49
N MET A 139 -23.21 -10.47 -13.90
CA MET A 139 -22.42 -11.44 -13.12
C MET A 139 -22.82 -11.47 -11.63
N GLN A 140 -23.91 -10.80 -11.24
CA GLN A 140 -24.58 -11.12 -9.99
C GLN A 140 -25.09 -12.56 -10.10
N TYR A 141 -24.34 -13.52 -9.56
CA TYR A 141 -24.81 -14.89 -9.35
C TYR A 141 -25.85 -14.86 -8.22
N LYS A 142 -27.02 -14.30 -8.53
CA LYS A 142 -28.16 -14.13 -7.60
C LYS A 142 -28.57 -15.43 -6.89
N HIS A 143 -28.14 -16.58 -7.41
CA HIS A 143 -28.40 -17.90 -6.83
C HIS A 143 -27.38 -18.36 -5.77
N ILE A 144 -26.26 -17.63 -5.57
CA ILE A 144 -25.20 -18.00 -4.62
C ILE A 144 -25.05 -16.95 -3.51
N ASP A 145 -25.45 -15.69 -3.75
CA ASP A 145 -25.44 -14.59 -2.77
C ASP A 145 -26.33 -14.83 -1.51
N GLY A 146 -26.91 -16.02 -1.35
CA GLY A 146 -27.63 -16.48 -0.15
C GLY A 146 -27.28 -17.90 0.32
N LYS A 147 -26.29 -18.57 -0.29
CA LYS A 147 -25.80 -19.88 0.20
C LYS A 147 -24.57 -19.65 1.07
N PRO A 148 -24.54 -20.13 2.32
CA PRO A 148 -23.43 -19.88 3.25
C PRO A 148 -22.12 -20.55 2.84
N LYS A 149 -22.14 -21.48 1.88
CA LYS A 149 -20.97 -22.24 1.40
C LYS A 149 -21.09 -22.55 -0.09
N ILE A 150 -19.95 -22.49 -0.80
CA ILE A 150 -19.84 -22.91 -2.19
C ILE A 150 -19.52 -24.40 -2.20
N ASP A 151 -20.40 -25.21 -2.80
CA ASP A 151 -20.21 -26.67 -2.82
C ASP A 151 -19.00 -27.10 -3.67
N ARG A 152 -18.56 -28.34 -3.44
CA ARG A 152 -17.37 -28.91 -4.08
C ARG A 152 -17.52 -29.06 -5.59
N GLU A 153 -18.73 -29.32 -6.07
CA GLU A 153 -19.00 -29.48 -7.51
C GLU A 153 -18.80 -28.16 -8.26
N LEU A 154 -19.34 -27.07 -7.72
CA LEU A 154 -19.14 -25.73 -8.24
C LEU A 154 -17.67 -25.32 -8.18
N LYS A 155 -16.99 -25.57 -7.06
CA LYS A 155 -15.55 -25.31 -6.94
C LYS A 155 -14.74 -26.03 -8.01
N ASN A 156 -15.02 -27.30 -8.26
CA ASN A 156 -14.35 -28.07 -9.30
C ASN A 156 -14.69 -27.56 -10.71
N LYS A 157 -15.95 -27.21 -10.95
CA LYS A 157 -16.40 -26.68 -12.25
C LYS A 157 -15.68 -25.39 -12.63
N TYR A 158 -15.50 -24.48 -11.68
CA TYR A 158 -14.91 -23.15 -11.93
C TYR A 158 -13.44 -23.02 -11.49
N LYS A 159 -12.81 -24.14 -11.14
CA LYS A 159 -11.38 -24.23 -10.86
C LYS A 159 -10.49 -23.55 -11.92
N PRO A 160 -10.73 -23.72 -13.24
CA PRO A 160 -9.93 -23.04 -14.26
C PRO A 160 -9.97 -21.51 -14.13
N ASN A 161 -11.16 -20.94 -13.90
CA ASN A 161 -11.34 -19.50 -13.73
C ASN A 161 -10.58 -18.98 -12.52
N PHE A 162 -10.66 -19.68 -11.38
CA PHE A 162 -9.91 -19.30 -10.19
C PHE A 162 -8.39 -19.33 -10.42
N ILE A 163 -7.88 -20.38 -11.08
CA ILE A 163 -6.46 -20.50 -11.43
C ILE A 163 -6.02 -19.34 -12.31
N GLU A 164 -6.82 -18.97 -13.31
CA GLU A 164 -6.52 -17.84 -14.19
C GLU A 164 -6.53 -16.52 -13.42
N ASN A 165 -7.57 -16.28 -12.61
CA ASN A 165 -7.70 -15.05 -11.83
C ASN A 165 -6.57 -14.84 -10.82
N ILE A 166 -6.16 -15.89 -10.10
CA ILE A 166 -5.08 -15.77 -9.11
C ILE A 166 -3.73 -15.52 -9.79
N ASN A 167 -3.48 -16.13 -10.96
CA ASN A 167 -2.27 -15.86 -11.71
C ASN A 167 -2.29 -14.45 -12.33
N ASN A 168 -3.42 -14.00 -12.87
CA ASN A 168 -3.58 -12.64 -13.39
C ASN A 168 -3.37 -11.59 -12.29
N LEU A 169 -3.86 -11.84 -11.06
CA LEU A 169 -3.65 -10.94 -9.93
C LEU A 169 -2.17 -10.88 -9.51
N ILE A 170 -1.50 -12.03 -9.45
CA ILE A 170 -0.06 -12.09 -9.14
C ILE A 170 0.75 -11.37 -10.21
N GLU A 171 0.47 -11.65 -11.48
CA GLU A 171 1.13 -10.99 -12.62
C GLU A 171 0.93 -9.48 -12.56
N PHE A 172 -0.29 -9.03 -12.29
CA PHE A 172 -0.58 -7.61 -12.14
C PHE A 172 0.26 -6.94 -11.05
N ILE A 173 0.37 -7.57 -9.88
CA ILE A 173 1.17 -7.05 -8.76
C ILE A 173 2.65 -7.08 -9.10
N ASP A 174 3.15 -8.19 -9.64
CA ASP A 174 4.55 -8.36 -10.01
C ASP A 174 4.95 -7.33 -11.06
N GLU A 175 4.15 -7.14 -12.10
CA GLU A 175 4.41 -6.12 -13.10
C GLU A 175 4.39 -4.73 -12.47
N THR A 176 3.37 -4.39 -11.68
CA THR A 176 3.31 -3.06 -11.03
C THR A 176 4.48 -2.81 -10.08
N SER A 177 5.02 -3.87 -9.44
CA SER A 177 6.15 -3.76 -8.52
C SER A 177 7.52 -3.50 -9.19
N LYS A 178 7.62 -3.73 -10.51
CA LYS A 178 8.88 -3.62 -11.27
C LYS A 178 9.11 -2.25 -11.90
N TYR A 179 8.05 -1.50 -12.21
CA TYR A 179 8.16 -0.33 -13.07
C TYR A 179 8.42 0.97 -12.28
N GLU A 180 9.28 1.81 -12.83
CA GLU A 180 9.31 3.24 -12.53
C GLU A 180 7.99 3.89 -12.98
N SER A 181 7.50 4.88 -12.23
CA SER A 181 6.24 5.61 -12.51
C SER A 181 6.02 6.04 -13.97
N THR A 182 7.10 6.29 -14.71
CA THR A 182 7.08 6.70 -16.13
C THR A 182 6.62 5.62 -17.08
N ASP A 183 6.90 4.35 -16.76
CA ASP A 183 6.63 3.21 -17.65
C ASP A 183 5.22 2.66 -17.43
N ILE A 184 4.70 2.80 -16.21
CA ILE A 184 3.36 2.35 -15.82
C ILE A 184 2.27 3.15 -16.56
N CYS A 185 2.49 4.45 -16.76
CA CYS A 185 1.55 5.31 -17.50
C CYS A 185 1.40 4.92 -18.98
N GLN A 186 2.36 4.15 -19.52
CA GLN A 186 2.34 3.62 -20.88
C GLN A 186 1.88 2.16 -20.93
N SER A 187 1.67 1.54 -19.75
CA SER A 187 1.24 0.16 -19.67
C SER A 187 -0.22 0.02 -20.10
N PRO A 188 -0.56 -0.97 -20.95
CA PRO A 188 -1.94 -1.26 -21.33
C PRO A 188 -2.82 -1.73 -20.16
N LEU A 189 -2.22 -1.91 -18.97
CA LEU A 189 -2.91 -2.31 -17.74
C LEU A 189 -3.73 -1.16 -17.11
N PHE A 190 -3.40 0.10 -17.42
CA PHE A 190 -4.05 1.27 -16.82
C PHE A 190 -4.99 1.98 -17.82
N PRO A 191 -6.17 2.47 -17.38
CA PRO A 191 -7.05 3.25 -18.25
C PRO A 191 -6.38 4.53 -18.77
N ASP A 192 -6.56 4.83 -20.07
CA ASP A 192 -6.04 6.05 -20.75
C ASP A 192 -6.46 7.39 -20.09
N LYS A 193 -7.45 7.35 -19.19
CA LYS A 193 -8.00 8.52 -18.49
C LYS A 193 -7.24 8.88 -17.21
N LEU A 194 -6.34 8.02 -16.73
CA LEU A 194 -5.55 8.31 -15.54
C LEU A 194 -4.35 9.17 -15.89
N VAL A 195 -4.13 10.26 -15.15
CA VAL A 195 -2.90 11.04 -15.27
C VAL A 195 -1.79 10.41 -14.44
N ARG A 196 -0.53 10.66 -14.82
CA ARG A 196 0.65 10.06 -14.20
C ARG A 196 0.67 10.08 -12.66
N ARG A 197 0.31 11.21 -12.06
CA ARG A 197 0.26 11.34 -10.58
C ARG A 197 -0.72 10.37 -9.93
N GLN A 198 -1.85 10.08 -10.59
CA GLN A 198 -2.85 9.15 -10.07
C GLN A 198 -2.33 7.71 -10.10
N VAL A 199 -1.68 7.34 -11.21
CA VAL A 199 -1.00 6.04 -11.34
C VAL A 199 0.09 5.89 -10.28
N GLU A 200 0.90 6.93 -10.08
CA GLU A 200 1.94 6.97 -9.04
C GLU A 200 1.38 6.71 -7.63
N GLU A 201 0.29 7.38 -7.26
CA GLU A 201 -0.33 7.16 -5.94
C GLU A 201 -0.89 5.74 -5.79
N PHE A 202 -1.40 5.11 -6.85
CA PHE A 202 -1.88 3.72 -6.79
C PHE A 202 -0.74 2.73 -6.61
N CYS A 203 0.32 2.88 -7.39
CA CYS A 203 1.47 1.97 -7.35
C CYS A 203 2.19 2.01 -6.00
N ARG A 204 2.03 3.09 -5.22
CA ARG A 204 2.54 3.17 -3.84
C ARG A 204 1.91 2.19 -2.87
N ASN A 205 0.82 1.51 -3.21
CA ASN A 205 0.22 0.50 -2.33
C ASN A 205 0.80 -0.91 -2.56
N ILE A 206 1.75 -1.04 -3.49
CA ILE A 206 2.50 -2.26 -3.73
C ILE A 206 3.99 -1.96 -3.47
N PRO A 207 4.67 -2.77 -2.63
CA PRO A 207 6.11 -2.63 -2.47
C PRO A 207 6.83 -2.96 -3.77
N ARG A 208 7.92 -2.25 -4.05
CA ARG A 208 8.78 -2.58 -5.18
C ARG A 208 9.60 -3.83 -4.89
N GLU A 209 9.95 -4.57 -5.96
CA GLU A 209 10.80 -5.76 -5.84
C GLU A 209 12.13 -5.46 -5.15
N GLU A 210 12.71 -4.29 -5.42
CA GLU A 210 13.99 -3.83 -4.87
C GLU A 210 13.97 -3.57 -3.36
N TYR A 211 12.79 -3.52 -2.74
CA TYR A 211 12.64 -3.31 -1.30
C TYR A 211 12.81 -4.58 -0.49
N PHE A 212 12.78 -5.75 -1.12
CA PHE A 212 13.00 -7.03 -0.46
C PHE A 212 14.50 -7.37 -0.45
N ASP A 213 14.98 -8.02 0.62
CA ASP A 213 16.40 -8.27 0.88
C ASP A 213 17.17 -8.81 -0.35
N VAL A 214 18.20 -8.08 -0.75
CA VAL A 214 19.05 -8.33 -1.92
C VAL A 214 19.80 -9.68 -1.82
N THR A 215 20.00 -10.21 -0.62
CA THR A 215 20.66 -11.52 -0.43
C THR A 215 19.80 -12.69 -0.93
N HIS A 216 18.48 -12.50 -1.02
CA HIS A 216 17.53 -13.49 -1.51
C HIS A 216 16.51 -12.79 -2.42
N LYS A 217 16.85 -12.60 -3.70
CA LYS A 217 15.89 -12.11 -4.71
C LYS A 217 14.55 -12.83 -4.55
N ILE A 218 13.51 -12.07 -4.28
CA ILE A 218 12.16 -12.60 -4.19
C ILE A 218 11.72 -13.05 -5.59
N ALA A 219 11.00 -14.17 -5.66
CA ALA A 219 10.54 -14.70 -6.94
C ALA A 219 9.28 -13.99 -7.47
N SER A 220 8.49 -13.38 -6.58
CA SER A 220 7.24 -12.70 -6.89
C SER A 220 6.81 -11.83 -5.70
N VAL A 221 6.60 -10.53 -5.94
CA VAL A 221 5.99 -9.61 -4.97
C VAL A 221 4.53 -9.99 -4.78
N GLY A 222 3.82 -10.38 -5.85
CA GLY A 222 2.42 -10.78 -5.84
C GLY A 222 2.15 -11.97 -4.93
N GLU A 223 3.02 -12.98 -4.94
CA GLU A 223 2.91 -14.08 -3.98
C GLU A 223 3.09 -13.62 -2.53
N GLN A 224 4.05 -12.73 -2.25
CA GLN A 224 4.28 -12.23 -0.90
C GLN A 224 3.12 -11.37 -0.41
N TRP A 225 2.61 -10.51 -1.28
CA TRP A 225 1.48 -9.64 -1.02
C TRP A 225 0.23 -10.46 -0.68
N LEU A 226 -0.07 -11.49 -1.47
CA LEU A 226 -1.22 -12.37 -1.19
C LEU A 226 -1.05 -13.18 0.09
N GLN A 227 0.16 -13.67 0.38
CA GLN A 227 0.42 -14.36 1.65
C GLN A 227 0.13 -13.46 2.85
N TYR A 228 0.59 -12.21 2.79
CA TYR A 228 0.41 -11.23 3.86
C TYR A 228 -1.07 -10.85 4.04
N HIS A 229 -1.74 -10.41 2.97
CA HIS A 229 -3.12 -9.91 3.07
C HIS A 229 -4.17 -11.00 3.26
N LEU A 230 -3.93 -12.22 2.76
CA LEU A 230 -4.87 -13.34 2.96
C LEU A 230 -4.52 -14.20 4.17
N ASN A 231 -3.39 -13.95 4.82
CA ASN A 231 -2.85 -14.75 5.93
C ASN A 231 -2.74 -16.24 5.55
N VAL A 232 -2.12 -16.53 4.42
CA VAL A 232 -1.93 -17.89 3.88
C VAL A 232 -0.46 -18.17 3.60
N SER A 233 -0.08 -19.46 3.54
CA SER A 233 1.30 -19.85 3.28
C SER A 233 1.68 -19.75 1.79
N LYS A 234 2.97 -19.56 1.50
CA LYS A 234 3.53 -19.67 0.14
C LYS A 234 3.14 -20.97 -0.57
N LYS A 235 3.14 -22.08 0.19
CA LYS A 235 2.76 -23.39 -0.34
C LYS A 235 1.30 -23.41 -0.79
N GLN A 236 0.42 -22.76 -0.03
CA GLN A 236 -1.00 -22.66 -0.35
C GLN A 236 -1.23 -21.82 -1.61
N ILE A 237 -0.57 -20.66 -1.75
CA ILE A 237 -0.61 -19.87 -2.99
C ILE A 237 -0.12 -20.70 -4.18
N ASN A 238 1.03 -21.39 -4.04
CA ASN A 238 1.56 -22.25 -5.10
C ASN A 238 0.60 -23.39 -5.47
N SER A 239 -0.04 -24.02 -4.50
CA SER A 239 -1.09 -25.02 -4.74
C SER A 239 -2.24 -24.44 -5.54
N TRP A 240 -2.71 -23.24 -5.20
CA TRP A 240 -3.79 -22.54 -5.90
C TRP A 240 -3.43 -22.21 -7.34
N ARG A 241 -2.26 -21.61 -7.58
CA ARG A 241 -1.76 -21.28 -8.92
C ARG A 241 -1.69 -22.49 -9.86
N ARG A 242 -1.38 -23.66 -9.30
CA ARG A 242 -1.27 -24.94 -10.04
C ARG A 242 -2.59 -25.71 -10.09
N GLY A 243 -3.62 -25.25 -9.37
CA GLY A 243 -4.85 -26.00 -9.20
C GLY A 243 -4.66 -27.33 -8.47
N ILE A 244 -3.68 -27.46 -7.57
CA ILE A 244 -3.56 -28.65 -6.72
C ILE A 244 -4.67 -28.64 -5.67
N ASP A 245 -4.80 -27.50 -5.00
CA ASP A 245 -5.84 -27.23 -4.00
C ASP A 245 -6.70 -26.04 -4.43
N LEU A 246 -7.86 -25.89 -3.81
CA LEU A 246 -8.79 -24.78 -4.03
C LEU A 246 -8.95 -23.95 -2.75
N PRO A 247 -9.34 -22.67 -2.86
CA PRO A 247 -9.52 -21.81 -1.70
C PRO A 247 -10.69 -22.29 -0.82
N SER A 248 -10.53 -22.10 0.50
CA SER A 248 -11.66 -22.23 1.43
C SER A 248 -12.68 -21.11 1.19
N ASP A 249 -13.87 -21.24 1.78
CA ASP A 249 -14.87 -20.16 1.71
C ASP A 249 -14.38 -18.89 2.41
N GLU A 250 -13.62 -19.05 3.51
CA GLU A 250 -12.93 -17.96 4.20
C GLU A 250 -11.88 -17.28 3.29
N ASN A 251 -11.10 -18.05 2.54
CA ASN A 251 -10.13 -17.48 1.60
C ASN A 251 -10.81 -16.69 0.48
N LEU A 252 -11.95 -17.18 -0.04
CA LEU A 252 -12.75 -16.47 -1.04
C LEU A 252 -13.34 -15.17 -0.45
N GLN A 253 -13.75 -15.19 0.82
CA GLN A 253 -14.24 -14.00 1.50
C GLN A 253 -13.15 -12.97 1.78
N ASN A 254 -11.94 -13.42 2.12
CA ASN A 254 -10.79 -12.54 2.29
C ASN A 254 -10.40 -11.91 0.94
N LEU A 255 -10.38 -12.69 -0.15
CA LEU A 255 -10.20 -12.17 -1.51
C LEU A 255 -11.29 -11.17 -1.91
N LYS A 256 -12.56 -11.45 -1.58
CA LYS A 256 -13.66 -10.52 -1.81
C LYS A 256 -13.41 -9.18 -1.12
N THR A 257 -13.08 -9.22 0.17
CA THR A 257 -12.82 -8.03 0.99
C THR A 257 -11.62 -7.25 0.45
N LEU A 258 -10.54 -7.96 0.12
CA LEU A 258 -9.29 -7.39 -0.39
C LEU A 258 -9.43 -6.77 -1.78
N LEU A 259 -10.38 -7.24 -2.59
CA LEU A 259 -10.56 -6.80 -3.98
C LEU A 259 -11.83 -5.95 -4.17
N GLY A 260 -12.67 -5.80 -3.14
CA GLY A 260 -13.81 -4.88 -3.13
C GLY A 260 -15.02 -5.39 -3.89
N TYR A 261 -15.05 -6.68 -4.19
CA TYR A 261 -16.14 -7.30 -4.92
C TYR A 261 -17.37 -7.47 -4.03
N GLN A 262 -18.56 -7.40 -4.65
CA GLN A 262 -19.83 -7.50 -3.92
C GLN A 262 -20.30 -8.95 -3.73
N SER A 263 -19.86 -9.91 -4.56
CA SER A 263 -20.27 -11.32 -4.45
C SER A 263 -19.14 -12.25 -4.00
N ASP A 264 -19.48 -13.21 -3.12
CA ASP A 264 -18.55 -14.13 -2.46
C ASP A 264 -17.85 -15.10 -3.42
N GLY A 265 -18.40 -15.25 -4.63
CA GLY A 265 -17.87 -16.12 -5.66
C GLY A 265 -17.38 -15.42 -6.92
N ALA A 266 -17.37 -14.08 -6.98
CA ALA A 266 -16.93 -13.35 -8.19
C ALA A 266 -15.57 -13.87 -8.68
N PHE A 267 -14.59 -13.93 -7.76
CA PHE A 267 -13.23 -14.37 -8.04
C PHE A 267 -13.11 -15.85 -8.44
N LEU A 268 -14.11 -16.68 -8.12
CA LEU A 268 -14.14 -18.08 -8.52
C LEU A 268 -14.87 -18.28 -9.85
N PHE A 269 -16.02 -17.63 -10.04
CA PHE A 269 -16.96 -17.98 -11.09
C PHE A 269 -16.75 -17.20 -12.40
N THR A 270 -16.10 -16.06 -12.34
CA THR A 270 -15.86 -15.20 -13.50
C THR A 270 -14.42 -15.31 -13.96
N ASN A 271 -14.14 -15.07 -15.24
CA ASN A 271 -12.79 -14.81 -15.69
C ASN A 271 -12.54 -13.31 -15.59
N LEU A 272 -11.54 -12.94 -14.78
CA LEU A 272 -11.16 -11.59 -14.44
C LEU A 272 -9.91 -11.21 -15.25
N PRO A 273 -10.04 -10.37 -16.29
CA PRO A 273 -8.88 -9.97 -17.08
C PRO A 273 -7.96 -9.06 -16.26
N ILE A 274 -6.64 -9.23 -16.41
CA ILE A 274 -5.60 -8.56 -15.62
C ILE A 274 -5.86 -7.07 -15.33
N LYS A 275 -6.36 -6.32 -16.33
CA LYS A 275 -6.66 -4.89 -16.22
C LYS A 275 -7.66 -4.55 -15.11
N ILE A 276 -8.55 -5.43 -14.68
CA ILE A 276 -9.54 -5.05 -13.66
C ILE A 276 -8.92 -4.95 -12.27
N PHE A 277 -7.73 -5.51 -12.07
CA PHE A 277 -7.07 -5.55 -10.76
C PHE A 277 -6.47 -4.19 -10.36
N TYR A 278 -6.61 -3.13 -11.16
CA TYR A 278 -6.34 -1.78 -10.65
C TYR A 278 -7.21 -1.44 -9.42
N ILE A 279 -8.36 -2.12 -9.22
CA ILE A 279 -9.17 -1.93 -8.01
C ILE A 279 -8.48 -2.47 -6.74
N CYS A 280 -7.51 -3.38 -6.86
CA CYS A 280 -6.81 -3.94 -5.70
C CYS A 280 -6.06 -2.86 -4.91
N PHE A 281 -5.63 -1.79 -5.60
CA PHE A 281 -4.98 -0.64 -4.98
C PHE A 281 -5.92 0.21 -4.11
N TYR A 282 -7.22 -0.07 -4.10
CA TYR A 282 -8.20 0.65 -3.28
C TYR A 282 -8.23 0.20 -1.81
N LEU A 283 -7.88 -1.06 -1.51
CA LEU A 283 -8.30 -1.74 -0.27
C LEU A 283 -7.15 -2.18 0.64
N VAL A 284 -5.93 -1.91 0.20
CA VAL A 284 -4.71 -2.17 0.94
C VAL A 284 -4.21 -0.91 1.59
#